data_AF-A0A424Y0K0-F1
#
_entry.id   AF-A0A424Y0K0-F1
#
_cell.length_a   1.000
_cell.length_b   1.000
_cell.length_c   1.000
_cell.angle_alpha   90.00
_cell.angle_beta   90.00
_cell.angle_gamma   90.00
#
_symmetry.space_group_name_H-M   'P 1'
#
loop_
_entity.id
_entity.type
_entity.pdbx_description
1 polymer ?
#
loop_
_entity_poly.entity_id
_entity_poly.type
_entity_poly.pdbx_seq_one_letter_code
_entity_poly.pdbx_strand_id
1 'polypeptide(L)' 'MENTHIPLSVAFLSEDGIILNIEKMEPLTRDLHLSSGVAAFALEMNQGWFERNDVKPGDAVRGLPKSESSNSYK' A
#
# COMPACT_ATOMS: atom_id res chain seq x y z
N MET A 1 5.91 7.29 -9.78
CA MET A 1 4.76 8.21 -9.92
C MET A 1 4.75 8.99 -11.24
N GLU A 2 5.01 8.33 -12.39
CA GLU A 2 5.41 9.01 -13.64
C GLU A 2 4.39 10.02 -14.19
N ASN A 3 3.11 9.87 -13.89
CA ASN A 3 2.04 10.77 -14.36
C ASN A 3 1.08 11.21 -13.23
N THR A 4 1.54 11.10 -11.97
CA THR A 4 0.74 11.49 -10.81
C THR A 4 1.15 12.89 -10.36
N HIS A 5 0.19 13.81 -10.32
CA HIS A 5 0.42 15.25 -10.09
C HIS A 5 0.26 15.69 -8.63
N ILE A 6 -0.34 14.84 -7.80
CA ILE A 6 -0.49 15.10 -6.37
C ILE A 6 0.52 14.25 -5.58
N PRO A 7 1.10 14.78 -4.50
CA PRO A 7 2.01 14.01 -3.65
C PRO A 7 1.22 12.97 -2.87
N LEU A 8 1.68 11.72 -2.92
CA LEU A 8 1.03 10.59 -2.27
C LEU A 8 1.97 9.89 -1.29
N SER A 9 1.42 8.98 -0.52
CA SER A 9 2.14 7.94 0.19
C SER A 9 1.45 6.62 -0.08
N VAL A 10 2.23 5.54 -0.15
CA VAL A 10 1.71 4.19 -0.33
C VAL A 10 1.98 3.37 0.93
N ALA A 11 0.97 2.70 1.45
CA ALA A 11 1.14 1.61 2.39
C ALA A 11 1.09 0.29 1.61
N PHE A 12 2.12 -0.55 1.73
CA PHE A 12 2.12 -1.91 1.21
C PHE A 12 1.58 -2.86 2.28
N LEU A 13 0.67 -3.77 1.91
CA LEU A 13 0.00 -4.65 2.87
C LEU A 13 0.17 -6.13 2.51
N SER A 14 0.31 -6.98 3.53
CA SER A 14 0.27 -8.44 3.38
C SER A 14 -1.12 -8.94 2.97
N GLU A 15 -1.24 -10.23 2.66
CA GLU A 15 -2.54 -10.87 2.36
C GLU A 15 -3.55 -10.74 3.51
N ASP A 16 -3.08 -10.74 4.76
CA ASP A 16 -3.91 -10.52 5.95
C ASP A 16 -4.25 -9.05 6.21
N GLY A 17 -3.84 -8.13 5.33
CA GLY A 17 -4.08 -6.70 5.47
C GLY A 17 -3.18 -5.98 6.47
N ILE A 18 -2.05 -6.58 6.88
CA ILE A 18 -1.06 -5.95 7.76
C ILE A 18 -0.16 -5.02 6.95
N ILE A 19 -0.01 -3.78 7.39
CA ILE A 19 0.89 -2.81 6.75
C ILE A 19 2.35 -3.23 6.97
N LEU A 20 3.06 -3.49 5.88
CA LEU A 20 4.47 -3.90 5.87
C LEU A 20 5.41 -2.69 5.97
N ASN A 21 5.18 -1.67 5.13
CA ASN A 21 5.89 -0.40 5.13
C ASN A 21 5.04 0.70 4.48
N ILE A 22 5.41 1.95 4.76
CA ILE A 22 4.80 3.14 4.18
C ILE A 22 5.90 3.96 3.53
N GLU A 23 5.74 4.29 2.25
CA GLU A 23 6.68 5.08 1.47
C GLU A 23 6.06 6.41 1.05
N LYS A 24 6.85 7.49 1.11
CA LYS A 24 6.48 8.78 0.52
C LYS A 24 6.80 8.75 -0.96
N MET A 25 5.88 9.23 -1.78
CA MET A 25 6.00 9.17 -3.23
C MET A 25 5.90 10.57 -3.82
N GLU A 26 7.00 11.04 -4.41
CA GLU A 26 7.05 12.36 -5.03
C GLU A 26 6.35 12.35 -6.40
N PRO A 27 5.61 13.41 -6.76
CA PRO A 27 4.95 13.53 -8.06
C PRO A 27 5.92 13.44 -9.25
N LEU A 28 5.44 12.89 -10.37
CA LEU A 28 6.14 12.87 -11.67
C LEU A 28 7.52 12.18 -11.68
N THR A 29 7.83 11.37 -10.66
CA THR A 29 9.08 10.59 -10.61
C THR A 29 8.89 9.17 -11.17
N ARG A 30 10.00 8.52 -11.54
CA ARG A 30 10.06 7.09 -11.88
C ARG A 30 10.75 6.25 -10.80
N ASP A 31 10.83 6.79 -9.59
CA ASP A 31 11.48 6.10 -8.48
C ASP A 31 10.70 4.83 -8.13
N LEU A 32 11.44 3.78 -7.80
CA LEU A 32 10.86 2.52 -7.36
C LEU A 32 10.58 2.59 -5.86
N HIS A 33 9.32 2.40 -5.49
CA HIS A 33 8.90 2.24 -4.10
C HIS A 33 8.70 0.74 -3.84
N LEU A 34 9.59 0.15 -3.05
CA LEU A 34 9.62 -1.28 -2.79
C LEU A 34 8.84 -1.62 -1.52
N SER A 35 8.08 -2.72 -1.57
CA SER A 35 7.54 -3.31 -0.36
C SER A 35 8.65 -3.97 0.46
N SER A 36 8.56 -3.93 1.79
CA SER A 36 9.51 -4.60 2.70
C SER A 36 9.30 -6.13 2.77
N GLY A 37 8.32 -6.66 2.04
CA GLY A 37 8.00 -8.08 1.96
C GLY A 37 6.98 -8.38 0.86
N VAL A 38 6.43 -9.60 0.85
CA VAL A 38 5.39 -10.00 -0.11
C VAL A 38 4.11 -9.21 0.18
N ALA A 39 3.82 -8.22 -0.66
CA ALA A 39 2.62 -7.40 -0.56
C ALA A 39 1.52 -7.95 -1.48
N ALA A 40 0.32 -8.13 -0.92
CA ALA A 40 -0.89 -8.49 -1.66
C ALA A 40 -1.69 -7.25 -2.08
N PHE A 41 -1.54 -6.14 -1.36
CA PHE A 41 -2.25 -4.89 -1.62
C PHE A 41 -1.33 -3.68 -1.50
N ALA A 42 -1.74 -2.58 -2.13
CA ALA A 42 -1.17 -1.25 -1.97
C ALA A 42 -2.31 -0.25 -1.73
N LEU A 43 -2.18 0.58 -0.68
CA LEU A 43 -3.14 1.62 -0.34
C LEU A 43 -2.47 2.99 -0.52
N GLU A 44 -2.91 3.75 -1.52
CA GLU A 44 -2.41 5.11 -1.79
C GLU A 44 -3.29 6.17 -1.14
N MET A 45 -2.67 7.07 -0.38
CA MET A 45 -3.33 8.21 0.26
C MET A 45 -2.52 9.48 0.03
N ASN A 46 -3.13 10.66 0.16
CA ASN A 46 -2.40 11.94 0.07
C ASN A 46 -1.21 11.95 1.04
N GLN A 47 -0.07 12.50 0.62
CA GLN A 47 1.13 12.55 1.47
C GLN A 47 0.83 13.19 2.83
N GLY A 48 1.34 12.58 3.90
CA GLY A 48 1.05 12.99 5.28
C GLY A 48 -0.26 12.44 5.85
N TRP A 49 -1.09 11.73 5.08
CA TRP A 49 -2.36 11.19 5.59
C TRP A 49 -2.13 10.11 6.64
N PHE A 50 -1.19 9.19 6.44
CA PHE A 50 -0.90 8.12 7.41
C PHE A 50 -0.42 8.70 8.74
N GLU A 51 0.52 9.65 8.71
CA GLU A 51 1.02 10.31 9.92
C GLU A 51 -0.08 11.08 10.66
N ARG A 52 -0.94 11.81 9.93
CA ARG A 52 -2.07 12.54 10.53
C ARG A 52 -3.10 11.62 11.21
N ASN A 53 -3.20 10.37 10.78
CA ASN A 53 -4.15 9.39 11.31
C ASN A 53 -3.48 8.35 12.23
N ASP A 54 -2.21 8.55 12.61
CA ASP A 54 -1.41 7.61 13.43
C ASP A 54 -1.36 6.16 12.89
N VAL A 55 -1.42 6.04 11.56
CA VAL A 55 -1.30 4.75 10.87
C VAL A 55 0.17 4.45 10.59
N LYS A 56 0.63 3.27 10.99
CA LYS A 56 2.04 2.85 10.98
C LYS A 56 2.22 1.39 10.54
N PRO A 57 3.44 0.99 10.13
CA PRO A 57 3.73 -0.43 9.91
C PRO A 57 3.34 -1.29 11.10
N GLY A 58 2.73 -2.44 10.82
CA GLY A 58 2.13 -3.34 11.81
C GLY A 58 0.63 -3.14 12.04
N ASP A 59 0.05 -2.00 11.65
CA ASP A 59 -1.40 -1.81 11.73
C ASP A 59 -2.14 -2.69 10.69
N ALA A 60 -3.40 -3.01 11.00
CA ALA A 60 -4.24 -3.86 10.17
C ALA A 60 -5.34 -3.06 9.46
N VAL A 61 -5.42 -3.20 8.13
CA VAL A 61 -6.54 -2.67 7.33
C VAL A 61 -7.60 -3.75 7.18
N ARG A 62 -8.84 -3.39 7.53
CA ARG A 62 -10.00 -4.31 7.49
C ARG A 62 -10.89 -3.99 6.31
N GLY A 63 -11.73 -4.95 5.92
CA GLY A 63 -12.67 -4.79 4.80
C GLY A 63 -12.02 -4.87 3.42
N LEU A 64 -10.79 -5.38 3.34
CA LEU A 64 -10.13 -5.65 2.07
C LEU A 64 -10.88 -6.78 1.32
N PRO A 65 -10.87 -6.74 -0.03
CA PRO A 65 -11.37 -7.85 -0.83
C PRO A 65 -10.67 -9.16 -0.42
N LYS A 66 -11.41 -10.27 -0.41
CA LYS A 66 -10.77 -11.57 -0.23
C LYS A 66 -9.92 -11.86 -1.47
N SER A 67 -8.70 -12.30 -1.24
CA SER A 67 -7.87 -12.95 -2.25
C SER A 67 -8.69 -14.09 -2.87
N GLU A 68 -8.98 -14.00 -4.16
CA GLU A 68 -9.54 -15.12 -4.93
C GLU A 68 -8.42 -16.15 -5.07
N SER A 69 -8.18 -16.92 -4.02
CA SER A 69 -7.31 -18.10 -4.09
C SER A 69 -7.98 -19.09 -5.04
N SER A 70 -7.51 -19.08 -6.28
CA SER A 70 -7.78 -20.00 -7.38
C SER A 70 -8.38 -21.34 -6.94
N ASN A 71 -9.70 -21.45 -6.98
CA ASN A 71 -10.36 -22.75 -7.12
C ASN A 71 -10.50 -23.05 -8.62
N SER A 72 -9.38 -23.32 -9.28
CA SER A 72 -9.33 -23.64 -10.69
C SER A 72 -8.73 -25.02 -10.93
N TYR A 73 -9.32 -26.06 -10.35
CA TYR A 73 -9.38 -27.41 -10.92
C TYR A 73 -10.58 -28.16 -10.32
N LYS A 74 -11.75 -28.04 -10.97
CA LYS A 74 -12.75 -29.11 -11.06
C LYS A 74 -13.08 -29.31 -12.53
#